data_AF-A0A387BR86-F1
#
_entry.id   AF-A0A387BR86-F1
#
_cell.length_a   1.000
_cell.length_b   1.000
_cell.length_c   1.000
_cell.angle_alpha   90.00
_cell.angle_beta   90.00
_cell.angle_gamma   90.00
#
_symmetry.space_group_name_H-M   'P 1'
#
loop_
_entity.id
_entity.type
_entity.pdbx_description
1 polymer ?
#
loop_
_entity_poly.entity_id
_entity_poly.type
_entity_poly.pdbx_seq_one_letter_code
_entity_poly.pdbx_strand_id
1 'polypeptide(L)'
;MNPSSLTLLLLRIAFLIILWVFVFVIVYALRGDLFGTRAKKLPEAAAGGQASRAPSTPPSSAALAPPPAASPAAAFPAAPQPPPPLEDPEELGSGSEHPLAGLAIDRTGSVPVVPTASGKRTHATVFNASKLVITGGPRTGVEYELTAEPLTIGRSSESGLVIRDDYTSTHHARLMLWNNEWMLQDLDSTNGTYLDGERVTAPAQIPLDTPIKVGMTTFELRR
;
A
#
# COMPACT_ATOMS: atom_id res chain seq x y z
N MET A 1 -22.88 22.59 -46.89
CA MET A 1 -21.87 22.07 -45.94
C MET A 1 -20.81 21.37 -46.78
N ASN A 2 -19.64 22.00 -46.93
CA ASN A 2 -18.65 21.58 -47.92
C ASN A 2 -18.02 20.24 -47.49
N PRO A 3 -18.11 19.17 -48.29
CA PRO A 3 -17.58 17.85 -47.91
C PRO A 3 -16.06 17.88 -47.66
N SER A 4 -15.36 18.79 -48.31
CA SER A 4 -13.90 18.95 -48.23
C SER A 4 -13.38 19.42 -46.86
N SER A 5 -14.16 20.17 -46.08
CA SER A 5 -13.72 20.61 -44.75
C SER A 5 -13.86 19.51 -43.71
N LEU A 6 -14.89 18.66 -43.84
CA LEU A 6 -15.10 17.51 -42.97
C LEU A 6 -14.05 16.41 -43.22
N THR A 7 -13.71 16.12 -44.48
CA THR A 7 -12.67 15.13 -44.81
C THR A 7 -11.28 15.57 -44.34
N LEU A 8 -10.92 16.84 -44.51
CA LEU A 8 -9.64 17.36 -43.99
C LEU A 8 -9.59 17.40 -42.47
N LEU A 9 -10.71 17.68 -41.80
CA LEU A 9 -10.82 17.59 -40.34
C LEU A 9 -10.65 16.16 -39.87
N LEU A 10 -11.33 15.20 -40.51
CA LEU A 10 -11.20 13.77 -40.20
C LEU A 10 -9.77 13.27 -40.42
N LEU A 11 -9.13 13.67 -41.53
CA LEU A 11 -7.75 13.29 -41.81
C LEU A 11 -6.76 13.88 -40.79
N ARG A 12 -6.95 15.13 -40.36
CA ARG A 12 -6.14 15.76 -39.30
C ARG A 12 -6.29 15.06 -37.96
N ILE A 13 -7.53 14.74 -37.56
CA ILE A 13 -7.80 14.04 -36.30
C ILE A 13 -7.22 12.62 -36.37
N ALA A 14 -7.42 11.90 -37.46
CA ALA A 14 -6.85 10.57 -37.66
C ALA A 14 -5.32 10.59 -37.57
N PHE A 15 -4.67 11.56 -38.24
CA PHE A 15 -3.22 11.73 -38.16
C PHE A 15 -2.75 12.03 -36.74
N LEU A 16 -3.45 12.90 -36.01
CA LEU A 16 -3.11 13.23 -34.62
C LEU A 16 -3.26 12.02 -33.70
N ILE A 17 -4.32 11.22 -33.87
CA ILE A 17 -4.54 9.98 -33.11
C ILE A 17 -3.42 8.97 -33.42
N ILE A 18 -3.08 8.77 -34.69
CA ILE A 18 -1.99 7.86 -35.09
C ILE A 18 -0.66 8.31 -34.48
N LEU A 19 -0.35 9.61 -34.55
CA LEU A 19 0.86 10.16 -33.96
C LEU A 19 0.88 10.00 -32.44
N TRP A 20 -0.25 10.21 -31.77
CA TRP A 20 -0.37 10.04 -30.33
C TRP A 20 -0.17 8.57 -29.90
N VAL A 21 -0.78 7.62 -30.64
CA VAL A 21 -0.56 6.18 -30.44
C VAL A 21 0.91 5.82 -30.65
N PHE A 22 1.55 6.35 -31.68
CA PHE A 22 2.98 6.11 -31.95
C PHE A 22 3.87 6.60 -30.80
N VAL A 23 3.63 7.81 -30.29
CA VAL A 23 4.34 8.32 -29.10
C VAL A 23 4.12 7.41 -27.90
N PHE A 24 2.87 6.96 -27.68
CA PHE A 24 2.55 6.05 -26.58
C PHE A 24 3.28 4.71 -26.69
N VAL A 25 3.36 4.14 -27.90
CA VAL A 25 4.11 2.90 -28.18
C VAL A 25 5.60 3.07 -27.88
N ILE A 26 6.21 4.19 -28.30
CA ILE A 26 7.62 4.47 -28.01
C ILE A 26 7.85 4.57 -26.50
N VAL A 27 7.03 5.35 -25.80
CA VAL A 27 7.16 5.52 -24.34
C VAL A 27 6.96 4.18 -23.62
N TYR A 28 5.98 3.39 -24.05
CA TYR A 28 5.74 2.06 -23.50
C TYR A 28 6.91 1.10 -23.75
N ALA A 29 7.52 1.12 -24.95
CA ALA A 29 8.67 0.30 -25.30
C ALA A 29 9.93 0.72 -24.53
N LEU A 30 10.20 2.03 -24.43
CA LEU A 30 11.33 2.56 -23.63
C LEU A 30 11.16 2.24 -22.14
N ARG A 31 9.94 2.28 -21.63
CA ARG A 31 9.63 1.83 -20.27
C ARG A 31 9.85 0.32 -20.13
N GLY A 32 9.40 -0.49 -21.09
CA GLY A 32 9.65 -1.93 -21.07
C GLY A 32 11.14 -2.30 -21.09
N ASP A 33 11.94 -1.56 -21.87
CA ASP A 33 13.37 -1.80 -22.07
C ASP A 33 14.22 -1.37 -20.86
N LEU A 34 13.86 -0.23 -20.25
CA LEU A 34 14.56 0.27 -19.05
C LEU A 34 14.19 -0.45 -17.75
N PHE A 35 12.98 -1.04 -17.68
CA PHE A 35 12.45 -1.60 -16.43
C PHE A 35 12.26 -3.12 -16.43
N GLY A 36 12.56 -3.86 -17.51
CA GLY A 36 12.20 -5.28 -17.51
C GLY A 36 12.76 -6.14 -18.63
N THR A 37 14.02 -6.53 -18.50
CA THR A 37 14.44 -7.90 -18.82
C THR A 37 14.89 -8.61 -17.54
N ARG A 38 13.94 -8.94 -16.66
CA ARG A 38 14.18 -10.07 -15.75
C ARG A 38 14.34 -11.30 -16.63
N ALA A 39 15.59 -11.75 -16.77
CA ALA A 39 15.96 -12.99 -17.40
C ALA A 39 15.01 -14.08 -16.91
N LYS A 40 14.24 -14.63 -17.85
CA LYS A 40 13.42 -15.81 -17.63
C LYS A 40 14.36 -16.89 -17.09
N LYS A 41 14.19 -17.22 -15.81
CA LYS A 41 14.94 -18.27 -15.10
C LYS A 41 14.97 -19.49 -16.02
N LEU A 42 16.16 -19.86 -16.51
CA LEU A 42 16.32 -21.10 -17.28
C LEU A 42 15.81 -22.25 -16.41
N PRO A 43 15.01 -23.19 -16.95
CA PRO A 43 14.82 -24.48 -16.31
C PRO A 43 16.21 -25.10 -16.17
N GLU A 44 16.65 -25.27 -14.93
CA GLU A 44 17.86 -25.99 -14.60
C GLU A 44 17.78 -27.38 -15.19
N ALA A 45 18.82 -27.74 -15.92
CA ALA A 45 19.01 -29.04 -16.54
C ALA A 45 18.98 -30.14 -15.46
N ALA A 46 17.80 -30.71 -15.22
CA ALA A 46 17.67 -32.03 -14.63
C ALA A 46 17.98 -33.07 -15.71
N ALA A 47 19.26 -33.36 -15.90
CA ALA A 47 19.73 -34.53 -16.63
C ALA A 47 20.83 -35.22 -15.82
N GLY A 48 20.51 -36.37 -15.23
CA GLY A 48 21.51 -37.33 -14.75
C GLY A 48 21.09 -38.16 -13.54
N GLY A 49 20.32 -39.23 -13.74
CA GLY A 49 20.06 -40.23 -12.71
C GLY A 49 19.09 -41.31 -13.16
N GLN A 50 19.62 -42.45 -13.57
CA GLN A 50 18.93 -43.59 -14.18
C GLN A 50 17.96 -44.34 -13.24
N ALA A 51 16.90 -44.85 -13.86
CA ALA A 51 16.28 -46.17 -13.65
C ALA A 51 16.34 -46.81 -12.26
N SER A 52 15.17 -46.95 -11.60
CA SER A 52 14.65 -48.25 -11.15
C SER A 52 13.25 -48.16 -10.54
N ARG A 53 12.43 -49.17 -10.89
CA ARG A 53 11.18 -49.67 -10.28
C ARG A 53 9.84 -48.99 -10.61
N ALA A 54 9.09 -49.72 -11.44
CA ALA A 54 7.63 -49.78 -11.43
C ALA A 54 7.08 -50.12 -10.01
N PRO A 55 5.80 -49.80 -9.72
CA PRO A 55 4.73 -50.74 -10.07
C PRO A 55 3.47 -50.07 -10.63
N SER A 56 2.89 -50.71 -11.64
CA SER A 56 1.55 -50.41 -12.15
C SER A 56 0.50 -51.26 -11.44
N THR A 57 -0.49 -50.57 -10.85
CA THR A 57 -1.92 -50.92 -10.74
C THR A 57 -2.36 -52.18 -9.97
N PRO A 58 -3.27 -52.05 -8.98
CA PRO A 58 -4.25 -53.08 -8.66
C PRO A 58 -5.64 -52.73 -9.24
N PRO A 59 -6.38 -53.72 -9.79
CA PRO A 59 -7.83 -53.64 -9.76
C PRO A 59 -8.50 -54.86 -9.08
N SER A 60 -9.38 -54.53 -8.13
CA SER A 60 -10.73 -55.06 -7.91
C SER A 60 -10.99 -56.58 -7.64
N SER A 61 -11.36 -56.89 -6.40
CA SER A 61 -12.57 -57.67 -5.98
C SER A 61 -12.68 -57.58 -4.45
N ALA A 62 -13.70 -56.90 -3.87
CA ALA A 62 -15.04 -57.44 -3.52
C ALA A 62 -14.95 -58.70 -2.62
N ALA A 63 -15.58 -58.87 -1.46
CA ALA A 63 -16.56 -58.14 -0.65
C ALA A 63 -16.71 -58.91 0.70
N LEU A 64 -17.05 -58.27 1.83
CA LEU A 64 -18.11 -58.63 2.80
C LEU A 64 -18.04 -57.79 4.10
N ALA A 65 -19.19 -57.32 4.59
CA ALA A 65 -19.42 -56.58 5.84
C ALA A 65 -19.96 -57.51 6.98
N PRO A 66 -20.55 -57.04 8.11
CA PRO A 66 -19.97 -56.47 9.35
C PRO A 66 -20.31 -57.31 10.65
N PRO A 67 -20.52 -56.75 11.87
CA PRO A 67 -19.77 -56.97 13.14
C PRO A 67 -20.45 -57.96 14.15
N PRO A 68 -19.85 -58.28 15.34
CA PRO A 68 -20.14 -57.49 16.56
C PRO A 68 -19.05 -57.46 17.68
N ALA A 69 -19.19 -56.46 18.56
CA ALA A 69 -18.93 -56.45 20.01
C ALA A 69 -17.53 -56.83 20.58
N ALA A 70 -16.84 -55.84 21.16
CA ALA A 70 -16.71 -55.67 22.63
C ALA A 70 -15.45 -54.86 23.01
N SER A 71 -15.65 -53.63 23.50
CA SER A 71 -14.73 -52.96 24.43
C SER A 71 -14.84 -53.59 25.82
N PRO A 72 -13.79 -53.52 26.66
CA PRO A 72 -13.77 -52.44 27.65
C PRO A 72 -12.39 -51.84 28.01
N ALA A 73 -12.45 -50.55 28.34
CA ALA A 73 -11.79 -49.83 29.46
C ALA A 73 -10.25 -49.79 29.62
N ALA A 74 -9.69 -48.61 29.31
CA ALA A 74 -8.71 -47.80 30.07
C ALA A 74 -8.14 -46.73 29.09
N ALA A 75 -7.99 -45.43 29.34
CA ALA A 75 -8.10 -44.57 30.51
C ALA A 75 -8.21 -43.09 29.99
N PHE A 76 -8.94 -42.22 30.71
CA PHE A 76 -8.84 -40.75 30.58
C PHE A 76 -7.75 -40.24 31.53
N PRO A 77 -7.00 -39.16 31.18
CA PRO A 77 -7.45 -37.78 31.51
C PRO A 77 -7.03 -36.71 30.46
N ALA A 78 -7.89 -35.71 30.22
CA ALA A 78 -7.77 -34.30 30.65
C ALA A 78 -6.71 -33.43 29.92
N ALA A 79 -7.17 -32.31 29.37
CA ALA A 79 -6.37 -31.26 28.71
C ALA A 79 -5.40 -30.54 29.67
N PRO A 80 -4.30 -29.94 29.17
CA PRO A 80 -3.58 -28.87 29.86
C PRO A 80 -3.72 -27.51 29.15
N GLN A 81 -3.91 -26.49 29.99
CA GLN A 81 -4.08 -25.05 29.75
C GLN A 81 -2.79 -24.34 29.25
N PRO A 82 -2.89 -23.10 28.73
CA PRO A 82 -1.73 -22.20 28.57
C PRO A 82 -1.11 -21.85 29.93
N PRO A 83 0.21 -21.57 30.01
CA PRO A 83 0.88 -21.26 31.28
C PRO A 83 0.44 -19.91 31.88
N PRO A 84 0.11 -19.85 33.18
CA PRO A 84 -0.10 -18.63 33.96
C PRO A 84 1.23 -18.00 34.50
N PRO A 85 1.18 -16.77 35.05
CA PRO A 85 2.30 -15.83 35.16
C PRO A 85 3.11 -15.97 36.47
N LEU A 86 4.28 -15.33 36.51
CA LEU A 86 5.05 -15.13 37.74
C LEU A 86 4.51 -13.89 38.47
N GLU A 87 3.87 -14.13 39.62
CA GLU A 87 3.51 -13.17 40.69
C GLU A 87 4.74 -13.07 41.65
N ASP A 88 5.15 -11.95 42.26
CA ASP A 88 4.49 -11.11 43.29
C ASP A 88 5.57 -10.15 43.92
N PRO A 89 5.31 -9.18 44.87
CA PRO A 89 4.05 -8.52 45.27
C PRO A 89 4.17 -7.02 45.75
N GLU A 90 3.01 -6.45 46.17
CA GLU A 90 2.75 -5.36 47.19
C GLU A 90 3.10 -3.88 46.88
N GLU A 91 2.38 -2.82 47.27
CA GLU A 91 1.09 -2.57 47.96
C GLU A 91 0.80 -1.03 47.90
N LEU A 92 -0.49 -0.64 47.93
CA LEU A 92 -1.11 0.59 48.51
C LEU A 92 -0.65 2.00 48.04
N GLY A 93 -1.53 2.96 47.73
CA GLY A 93 -2.98 3.07 47.87
C GLY A 93 -3.45 4.53 47.71
N SER A 94 -4.77 4.74 47.86
CA SER A 94 -5.51 6.01 47.99
C SER A 94 -5.85 6.74 46.67
N GLY A 95 -7.09 7.09 46.37
CA GLY A 95 -8.32 7.03 47.14
C GLY A 95 -9.46 7.72 46.37
N SER A 96 -10.67 7.22 46.61
CA SER A 96 -11.91 7.96 46.81
C SER A 96 -12.52 8.87 45.69
N GLU A 97 -13.64 8.39 45.15
CA GLU A 97 -14.99 8.96 45.36
C GLU A 97 -15.57 10.09 44.47
N HIS A 98 -16.78 9.78 43.95
CA HIS A 98 -18.00 10.62 43.86
C HIS A 98 -18.30 11.47 42.59
N PRO A 99 -19.59 11.77 42.30
CA PRO A 99 -20.21 11.64 40.98
C PRO A 99 -21.04 12.86 40.49
N LEU A 100 -21.80 12.66 39.39
CA LEU A 100 -23.11 13.25 39.03
C LEU A 100 -23.28 14.74 38.59
N ALA A 101 -23.92 14.87 37.43
CA ALA A 101 -25.10 15.72 37.12
C ALA A 101 -24.98 17.18 36.61
N GLY A 102 -25.63 17.40 35.45
CA GLY A 102 -26.45 18.58 35.11
C GLY A 102 -25.75 19.70 34.34
N LEU A 103 -26.39 20.49 33.45
CA LEU A 103 -27.72 20.49 32.85
C LEU A 103 -27.68 21.57 31.72
N ALA A 104 -28.45 21.34 30.65
CA ALA A 104 -28.99 22.23 29.60
C ALA A 104 -28.65 23.74 29.53
N ILE A 105 -28.50 24.27 28.31
CA ILE A 105 -29.45 25.26 27.74
C ILE A 105 -29.38 25.34 26.20
N ASP A 106 -30.58 25.46 25.65
CA ASP A 106 -30.97 25.73 24.25
C ASP A 106 -30.89 27.24 23.96
N ARG A 107 -30.56 27.67 22.73
CA ARG A 107 -30.98 28.98 22.18
C ARG A 107 -30.72 29.16 20.68
N THR A 108 -31.83 29.30 19.97
CA THR A 108 -32.06 29.81 18.61
C THR A 108 -31.40 31.17 18.32
N GLY A 109 -30.95 31.39 17.07
CA GLY A 109 -31.07 32.70 16.41
C GLY A 109 -29.82 33.29 15.73
N SER A 110 -29.96 33.56 14.43
CA SER A 110 -29.49 34.78 13.73
C SER A 110 -28.05 34.86 13.16
N VAL A 111 -27.97 34.59 11.84
CA VAL A 111 -27.35 35.38 10.73
C VAL A 111 -26.67 36.73 11.10
N PRO A 112 -25.81 37.34 10.24
CA PRO A 112 -24.54 36.92 9.65
C PRO A 112 -23.40 37.86 10.09
N VAL A 113 -22.13 37.43 9.97
CA VAL A 113 -21.03 38.40 9.80
C VAL A 113 -20.08 37.85 8.75
N VAL A 114 -20.10 38.49 7.58
CA VAL A 114 -18.96 38.51 6.67
C VAL A 114 -18.00 39.55 7.23
N PRO A 115 -16.75 39.18 7.57
CA PRO A 115 -15.62 40.05 7.32
C PRO A 115 -14.85 39.44 6.16
N THR A 116 -14.89 40.16 5.04
CA THR A 116 -13.83 40.11 4.05
C THR A 116 -12.52 40.42 4.78
N ALA A 117 -11.68 39.41 4.95
CA ALA A 117 -10.30 39.57 5.35
C ALA A 117 -9.53 38.39 4.77
N SER A 118 -8.88 38.70 3.65
CA SER A 118 -7.78 37.99 3.03
C SER A 118 -6.80 37.44 4.07
N GLY A 119 -7.07 36.22 4.54
CA GLY A 119 -6.15 35.38 5.29
C GLY A 119 -5.59 34.38 4.29
N LYS A 120 -4.43 34.71 3.72
CA LYS A 120 -3.69 33.87 2.78
C LYS A 120 -3.70 32.42 3.29
N ARG A 121 -4.44 31.54 2.61
CA ARG A 121 -4.05 30.13 2.54
C ARG A 121 -2.71 30.18 1.84
N THR A 122 -1.65 30.31 2.62
CA THR A 122 -0.29 30.16 2.16
C THR A 122 -0.24 28.79 1.52
N HIS A 123 -0.38 28.76 0.19
CA HIS A 123 0.19 27.71 -0.62
C HIS A 123 1.63 27.67 -0.17
N ALA A 124 1.94 26.71 0.70
CA ALA A 124 3.31 26.37 0.90
C ALA A 124 3.76 25.91 -0.49
N THR A 125 4.62 26.70 -1.13
CA THR A 125 5.14 26.32 -2.44
C THR A 125 5.82 24.96 -2.26
N VAL A 126 5.64 24.07 -3.23
CA VAL A 126 6.19 22.70 -3.29
C VAL A 126 7.73 22.64 -3.06
N PHE A 127 8.37 23.81 -3.03
CA PHE A 127 9.80 24.06 -3.14
C PHE A 127 10.64 23.82 -1.88
N ASN A 128 10.07 23.56 -0.70
CA ASN A 128 10.88 23.33 0.51
C ASN A 128 10.22 22.40 1.54
N ALA A 129 9.76 21.20 1.13
CA ALA A 129 9.65 20.14 2.13
C ALA A 129 11.08 19.74 2.53
N SER A 130 11.38 19.78 3.83
CA SER A 130 12.67 19.33 4.38
C SER A 130 12.53 17.98 5.09
N LYS A 131 11.30 17.60 5.46
CA LYS A 131 11.00 16.43 6.26
C LYS A 131 9.82 15.65 5.71
N LEU A 132 9.87 14.33 5.86
CA LEU A 132 8.75 13.43 5.71
C LEU A 132 8.38 12.92 7.09
N VAL A 133 7.12 13.10 7.48
CA VAL A 133 6.61 12.67 8.79
C VAL A 133 5.57 11.59 8.60
N ILE A 134 5.73 10.46 9.30
CA ILE A 134 4.73 9.40 9.30
C ILE A 134 3.60 9.82 10.25
N THR A 135 2.41 10.05 9.69
CA THR A 135 1.22 10.46 10.44
C THR A 135 0.27 9.30 10.75
N GLY A 136 0.40 8.17 10.04
CA GLY A 136 -0.42 6.98 10.27
C GLY A 136 0.34 5.67 10.04
N GLY A 137 -0.05 4.62 10.78
CA GLY A 137 0.53 3.28 10.68
C GLY A 137 1.42 2.90 11.87
N PRO A 138 2.16 1.80 11.78
CA PRO A 138 2.92 1.24 12.91
C PRO A 138 4.12 2.10 13.33
N ARG A 139 4.52 3.08 12.51
CA ARG A 139 5.67 3.97 12.76
C ARG A 139 5.28 5.45 12.85
N THR A 140 4.06 5.74 13.27
CA THR A 140 3.60 7.13 13.47
C THR A 140 4.54 7.92 14.38
N GLY A 141 4.83 9.16 13.98
CA GLY A 141 5.70 10.09 14.70
C GLY A 141 7.17 10.03 14.29
N VAL A 142 7.56 9.09 13.42
CA VAL A 142 8.93 9.06 12.87
C VAL A 142 9.07 10.12 11.78
N GLU A 143 10.16 10.89 11.85
CA GLU A 143 10.54 11.88 10.85
C GLU A 143 11.77 11.40 10.07
N TYR A 144 11.79 11.72 8.77
CA TYR A 144 12.91 11.47 7.87
C TYR A 144 13.32 12.78 7.21
N GLU A 145 14.61 13.06 7.14
CA GLU A 145 15.12 14.19 6.37
C GLU A 145 15.02 13.89 4.88
N LEU A 146 14.49 14.85 4.14
CA LEU A 146 14.43 14.79 2.69
C LEU A 146 15.65 15.45 2.08
N THR A 147 16.36 14.70 1.24
CA THR A 147 17.45 15.21 0.41
C THR A 147 16.95 15.45 -1.01
N ALA A 148 17.74 16.13 -1.85
CA ALA A 148 17.38 16.30 -3.26
C ALA A 148 17.47 14.98 -4.08
N GLU A 149 17.96 13.89 -3.48
CA GLU A 149 18.07 12.61 -4.15
C GLU A 149 16.73 11.86 -4.17
N PRO A 150 16.46 11.03 -5.19
CA PRO A 150 15.26 10.22 -5.23
C PRO A 150 15.16 9.27 -4.03
N LEU A 151 14.10 9.42 -3.24
CA LEU A 151 13.82 8.56 -2.10
C LEU A 151 12.88 7.43 -2.54
N THR A 152 13.36 6.19 -2.50
CA THR A 152 12.51 5.01 -2.79
C THR A 152 11.82 4.54 -1.52
N ILE A 153 10.54 4.20 -1.63
CA ILE A 153 9.66 3.79 -0.55
C ILE A 153 9.18 2.37 -0.85
N GLY A 154 9.31 1.45 0.11
CA GLY A 154 8.91 0.06 -0.10
C GLY A 154 9.29 -0.88 1.03
N ARG A 155 9.02 -2.16 0.85
CA ARG A 155 9.33 -3.22 1.82
C ARG A 155 10.79 -3.65 1.80
N SER A 156 11.50 -3.44 0.69
CA SER A 156 12.93 -3.79 0.59
C SER A 156 13.73 -3.01 1.63
N SER A 157 14.72 -3.67 2.24
CA SER A 157 15.74 -3.01 3.05
C SER A 157 16.61 -2.03 2.27
N GLU A 158 16.57 -2.09 0.93
CA GLU A 158 17.26 -1.16 0.03
C GLU A 158 16.46 0.14 -0.21
N SER A 159 15.21 0.20 0.24
CA SER A 159 14.40 1.43 0.15
C SER A 159 14.89 2.43 1.20
N GLY A 160 14.95 3.72 0.85
CA GLY A 160 15.32 4.74 1.82
C GLY A 160 14.25 4.91 2.92
N LEU A 161 12.97 4.72 2.57
CA LEU A 161 11.89 4.54 3.53
C LEU A 161 11.41 3.08 3.52
N VAL A 162 11.82 2.32 4.51
CA VAL A 162 11.46 0.90 4.65
C VAL A 162 10.15 0.77 5.42
N ILE A 163 9.12 0.26 4.76
CA ILE A 163 7.81 -0.02 5.35
C ILE A 163 7.59 -1.54 5.38
N ARG A 164 7.60 -2.11 6.59
CA ARG A 164 7.50 -3.56 6.80
C ARG A 164 6.06 -4.00 7.03
N ASP A 165 5.30 -4.04 5.95
CA ASP A 165 3.93 -4.57 5.95
C ASP A 165 3.64 -5.35 4.66
N ASP A 166 2.58 -6.16 4.68
CA ASP A 166 2.20 -7.00 3.55
C ASP A 166 1.43 -6.26 2.45
N TYR A 167 0.95 -5.04 2.72
CA TYR A 167 0.30 -4.20 1.72
C TYR A 167 1.31 -3.32 0.94
N THR A 168 2.59 -3.36 1.30
CA THR A 168 3.65 -2.61 0.63
C THR A 168 4.52 -3.49 -0.27
N SER A 169 4.58 -3.17 -1.57
CA SER A 169 5.50 -3.78 -2.53
C SER A 169 6.99 -3.52 -2.21
N THR A 170 7.88 -4.38 -2.72
CA THR A 170 9.34 -4.28 -2.53
C THR A 170 9.91 -2.90 -2.86
N HIS A 171 9.55 -2.36 -4.03
CA HIS A 171 9.73 -0.96 -4.41
C HIS A 171 8.35 -0.45 -4.79
N HIS A 172 7.69 0.27 -3.88
CA HIS A 172 6.27 0.60 -4.02
C HIS A 172 6.08 1.94 -4.71
N ALA A 173 6.77 2.95 -4.21
CA ALA A 173 6.70 4.30 -4.72
C ALA A 173 8.08 4.95 -4.69
N ARG A 174 8.23 6.02 -5.43
CA ARG A 174 9.41 6.86 -5.41
C ARG A 174 9.01 8.32 -5.27
N LEU A 175 9.69 8.99 -4.37
CA LEU A 175 9.66 10.43 -4.23
C LEU A 175 10.83 11.03 -5.01
N MET A 176 10.57 12.05 -5.83
CA MET A 176 11.58 12.71 -6.64
C MET A 176 11.39 14.21 -6.62
N LEU A 177 12.48 14.96 -6.69
CA LEU A 177 12.44 16.40 -6.87
C LEU A 177 12.58 16.73 -8.37
N TRP A 178 11.56 17.37 -8.96
CA TRP A 178 11.55 17.78 -10.37
C TRP A 178 11.14 19.24 -10.47
N ASN A 179 11.90 20.10 -11.16
CA ASN A 179 11.64 21.55 -11.26
C ASN A 179 11.45 22.22 -9.88
N ASN A 180 12.19 21.76 -8.87
CA ASN A 180 12.02 22.14 -7.45
C ASN A 180 10.64 21.81 -6.87
N GLU A 181 9.96 20.80 -7.41
CA GLU A 181 8.68 20.32 -6.91
C GLU A 181 8.79 18.83 -6.56
N TRP A 182 8.30 18.47 -5.38
CA TRP A 182 8.17 17.10 -4.94
C TRP A 182 7.11 16.37 -5.75
N MET A 183 7.53 15.29 -6.38
CA MET A 183 6.72 14.42 -7.22
C MET A 183 6.67 13.02 -6.62
N LEU A 184 5.48 12.43 -6.60
CA LEU A 184 5.23 11.05 -6.24
C LEU A 184 5.04 10.22 -7.50
N GLN A 185 5.80 9.14 -7.61
CA GLN A 185 5.63 8.14 -8.66
C GLN A 185 5.34 6.78 -8.05
N ASP A 186 4.23 6.16 -8.46
CA ASP A 186 3.96 4.76 -8.18
C ASP A 186 4.84 3.86 -9.08
N LEU A 187 5.47 2.84 -8.51
CA LEU A 187 6.38 1.92 -9.20
C LEU A 187 5.67 0.61 -9.59
N ASP A 188 4.40 0.69 -9.99
CA ASP A 188 3.55 -0.47 -10.30
C ASP A 188 3.30 -1.33 -9.06
N SER A 189 2.87 -0.66 -7.99
CA SER A 189 2.57 -1.33 -6.73
C SER A 189 1.26 -2.10 -6.80
N THR A 190 1.17 -3.21 -6.06
CA THR A 190 -0.01 -4.09 -6.10
C THR A 190 -1.27 -3.41 -5.56
N ASN A 191 -1.13 -2.66 -4.47
CA ASN A 191 -2.27 -1.97 -3.83
C ASN A 191 -2.43 -0.52 -4.30
N GLY A 192 -1.47 0.02 -5.04
CA GLY A 192 -1.45 1.42 -5.45
C GLY A 192 -0.96 2.37 -4.35
N THR A 193 -0.46 3.51 -4.81
CA THR A 193 -0.16 4.68 -3.99
C THR A 193 -1.31 5.68 -4.05
N TYR A 194 -1.64 6.31 -2.93
CA TYR A 194 -2.72 7.29 -2.85
C TYR A 194 -2.22 8.64 -2.32
N LEU A 195 -2.65 9.73 -2.92
CA LEU A 195 -2.39 11.12 -2.50
C LEU A 195 -3.74 11.78 -2.22
N ASP A 196 -3.95 12.25 -0.98
CA ASP A 196 -5.24 12.80 -0.53
C ASP A 196 -6.46 11.88 -0.80
N GLY A 197 -6.22 10.56 -0.79
CA GLY A 197 -7.23 9.55 -1.10
C GLY A 197 -7.42 9.24 -2.59
N GLU A 198 -6.83 10.02 -3.50
CA GLU A 198 -6.84 9.74 -4.94
C GLU A 198 -5.68 8.82 -5.33
N ARG A 199 -5.92 7.85 -6.22
CA ARG A 199 -4.89 6.91 -6.65
C ARG A 199 -3.94 7.56 -7.67
N VAL A 200 -2.64 7.50 -7.37
CA VAL A 200 -1.58 8.00 -8.25
C VAL A 200 -1.35 6.99 -9.39
N THR A 201 -1.58 7.42 -10.63
CA THR A 201 -1.38 6.59 -11.84
C THR A 201 -0.27 7.12 -12.76
N ALA A 202 0.05 8.40 -12.63
CA ALA A 202 1.16 9.10 -13.27
C ALA A 202 1.93 9.90 -12.20
N PRO A 203 3.16 10.37 -12.48
CA PRO A 203 3.88 11.24 -11.54
C PRO A 203 3.01 12.43 -11.12
N ALA A 204 2.71 12.52 -9.83
CA ALA A 204 1.82 13.51 -9.26
C ALA A 204 2.59 14.46 -8.34
N GLN A 205 2.28 15.75 -8.42
CA GLN A 205 2.85 16.75 -7.53
C GLN A 205 2.30 16.56 -6.11
N ILE A 206 3.16 16.67 -5.11
CA ILE A 206 2.78 16.56 -3.70
C ILE A 206 2.74 17.96 -3.07
N PRO A 207 1.56 18.45 -2.67
CA PRO A 207 1.48 19.64 -1.83
C PRO A 207 1.98 19.33 -0.41
N LEU A 208 2.48 20.35 0.29
CA LEU A 208 2.89 20.19 1.69
C LEU A 208 1.68 19.86 2.57
N ASP A 209 1.95 19.17 3.68
CA ASP A 209 0.96 18.73 4.67
C ASP A 209 -0.18 17.87 4.07
N THR A 210 0.05 17.30 2.88
CA THR A 210 -0.93 16.45 2.19
C THR A 210 -0.65 14.98 2.48
N PRO A 211 -1.65 14.20 2.92
CA PRO A 211 -1.46 12.81 3.29
C PRO A 211 -1.24 11.93 2.07
N ILE A 212 -0.16 11.15 2.12
CA ILE A 212 0.19 10.13 1.15
C ILE A 212 0.07 8.77 1.83
N LYS A 213 -0.67 7.86 1.22
CA LYS A 213 -0.82 6.49 1.74
C LYS A 213 -0.12 5.50 0.83
N VAL A 214 0.76 4.71 1.44
CA VAL A 214 1.48 3.59 0.84
C VAL A 214 1.31 2.38 1.76
N GLY A 215 0.66 1.33 1.25
CA GLY A 215 0.26 0.19 2.07
C GLY A 215 -0.60 0.63 3.26
N MET A 216 -0.18 0.26 4.48
CA MET A 216 -0.83 0.67 5.74
C MET A 216 -0.28 1.97 6.34
N THR A 217 0.72 2.59 5.71
CA THR A 217 1.41 3.76 6.26
C THR A 217 0.93 5.03 5.57
N THR A 218 0.66 6.05 6.35
CA THR A 218 0.35 7.39 5.87
C THR A 218 1.44 8.35 6.31
N PHE A 219 1.94 9.17 5.38
CA PHE A 219 2.96 10.16 5.63
C PHE A 219 2.67 11.46 4.90
N GLU A 220 3.25 12.54 5.39
CA GLU A 220 3.09 13.90 4.86
C GLU A 220 4.46 14.55 4.68
N LEU A 221 4.55 15.45 3.70
CA LEU A 221 5.74 16.27 3.50
C LEU A 221 5.60 17.57 4.30
N ARG A 222 6.60 17.90 5.12
CA ARG A 222 6.63 19.07 5.99
C ARG A 222 7.91 19.89 5.79
N ARG A 223 7.87 21.16 6.22
CA ARG A 223 9.02 22.06 6.23
C ARG A 223 9.87 21.88 7.50
#